data_AF-A0A0C2W0K4-F1
#
_entry.id   AF-A0A0C2W0K4-F1
#
_cell.length_a   1.000
_cell.length_b   1.000
_cell.length_c   1.000
_cell.angle_alpha   90.00
_cell.angle_beta   90.00
_cell.angle_gamma   90.00
#
_symmetry.space_group_name_H-M   'P 1'
#
loop_
_entity.id
_entity.type
_entity.pdbx_description
1 polymer ?
#
loop_
_entity_poly.entity_id
_entity_poly.type
_entity_poly.pdbx_seq_one_letter_code
_entity_poly.pdbx_strand_id
1 'polypeptide(L)'
;MNNIANNPSRNSPPELSRSERRERALRSVFPLAFDTTPDIPIKEKDYQKITYWHQREWTDAEKARKEAAKKPDSSSSTKSSYSIGVHLRFLEDENGITVTKARLNEMRLFLHRAFTELEKIMPEIIPTSWKTHGEPELMDRCYSDITRRFPELKLCSTGWKAQSLVTDWFPGWKRPRESDKADDSVLPGKRGAESSKASRKRMKKEVTPLPDPLYASVIP
;
A
#
# COMPACT_ATOMS: atom_id res chain seq x y z
N MET A 1 23.46 -27.49 -61.52
CA MET A 1 23.22 -26.25 -60.74
C MET A 1 22.56 -26.67 -59.44
N ASN A 2 23.35 -26.86 -58.38
CA ASN A 2 22.86 -27.33 -57.09
C ASN A 2 22.38 -26.13 -56.27
N ASN A 3 21.07 -26.06 -56.04
CA ASN A 3 20.46 -25.08 -55.14
C ASN A 3 20.66 -25.54 -53.69
N ILE A 4 21.71 -25.02 -53.03
CA ILE A 4 21.86 -25.11 -51.58
C ILE A 4 20.94 -24.05 -50.99
N ALA A 5 19.70 -24.43 -50.68
CA ALA A 5 18.80 -23.59 -49.93
C ALA A 5 19.31 -23.46 -48.50
N ASN A 6 19.77 -22.25 -48.17
CA ASN A 6 20.10 -21.78 -46.83
C ASN A 6 19.05 -22.22 -45.82
N ASN A 7 19.49 -22.92 -44.78
CA ASN A 7 18.71 -23.19 -43.57
C ASN A 7 19.02 -22.08 -42.55
N PRO A 8 18.14 -21.08 -42.34
CA PRO A 8 18.41 -20.03 -41.38
C PRO A 8 18.10 -20.51 -39.96
N SER A 9 19.10 -20.38 -39.09
CA SER A 9 19.00 -20.38 -37.63
C SER A 9 18.73 -21.73 -36.93
N ARG A 10 19.80 -22.51 -36.76
CA ARG A 10 19.90 -23.55 -35.71
C ARG A 10 20.40 -23.02 -34.36
N ASN A 11 20.58 -21.70 -34.20
CA ASN A 11 21.24 -21.10 -33.04
C ASN A 11 20.39 -20.04 -32.31
N SER A 12 19.07 -20.06 -32.45
CA SER A 12 18.22 -19.30 -31.52
C SER A 12 18.26 -20.00 -30.15
N PRO A 13 18.56 -19.30 -29.04
CA PRO A 13 18.43 -19.86 -27.70
C PRO A 13 17.04 -20.49 -27.55
N PRO A 14 16.91 -21.65 -26.87
CA PRO A 14 15.60 -22.25 -26.65
C PRO A 14 14.70 -21.21 -25.96
N GLU A 15 13.53 -20.97 -26.55
CA GLU A 15 12.54 -20.09 -25.96
C GLU A 15 12.16 -20.67 -24.60
N LEU A 16 12.35 -19.90 -23.53
CA LEU A 16 12.05 -20.34 -22.17
C LEU A 16 10.58 -20.78 -22.10
N SER A 17 10.34 -21.93 -21.47
CA SER A 17 8.98 -22.41 -21.21
C SER A 17 8.21 -21.39 -20.37
N ARG A 18 6.87 -21.46 -20.42
CA ARG A 18 6.02 -20.59 -19.59
C ARG A 18 6.36 -20.69 -18.10
N SER A 19 6.68 -21.89 -17.62
CA SER A 19 7.07 -22.13 -16.22
C SER A 19 8.38 -21.44 -15.87
N GLU A 20 9.40 -21.55 -16.73
CA GLU A 20 10.71 -20.91 -16.50
C GLU A 20 10.62 -19.38 -16.57
N ARG A 21 9.83 -18.85 -17.52
CA ARG A 21 9.56 -17.41 -17.59
C ARG A 21 8.89 -16.92 -16.31
N ARG A 22 7.95 -17.70 -15.77
CA ARG A 22 7.23 -17.35 -14.54
C ARG A 22 8.16 -17.35 -13.35
N GLU A 23 8.92 -18.43 -13.15
CA GLU A 23 9.87 -18.51 -12.04
C GLU A 23 10.86 -17.35 -12.09
N ARG A 24 11.38 -17.03 -13.29
CA ARG A 24 12.29 -15.90 -13.50
C ARG A 24 11.63 -14.56 -13.15
N ALA A 25 10.38 -14.34 -13.55
CA ALA A 25 9.63 -13.14 -13.22
C ALA A 25 9.42 -13.02 -11.69
N LEU A 26 8.94 -14.09 -11.05
CA LEU A 26 8.72 -14.14 -9.60
C LEU A 26 10.02 -13.92 -8.83
N ARG A 27 11.13 -14.55 -9.24
CA ARG A 27 12.45 -14.37 -8.61
C ARG A 27 12.97 -12.95 -8.76
N SER A 28 12.64 -12.27 -9.86
CA SER A 28 13.01 -10.87 -10.06
C SER A 28 12.30 -9.91 -9.11
N VAL A 29 11.02 -10.14 -8.81
CA VAL A 29 10.21 -9.21 -8.00
C VAL A 29 10.09 -9.60 -6.52
N PHE A 30 10.27 -10.90 -6.22
CA PHE A 30 10.23 -11.50 -4.88
C PHE A 30 11.51 -12.31 -4.61
N PRO A 31 12.70 -11.69 -4.62
CA PRO A 31 13.97 -12.41 -4.53
C PRO A 31 14.17 -13.14 -3.19
N LEU A 32 13.70 -12.58 -2.07
CA LEU A 32 13.83 -13.19 -0.74
C LEU A 32 12.95 -14.44 -0.60
N ALA A 33 11.90 -14.59 -1.41
CA ALA A 33 11.09 -15.82 -1.42
C ALA A 33 11.81 -17.04 -2.01
N PHE A 34 12.96 -16.84 -2.65
CA PHE A 34 13.83 -17.90 -3.18
C PHE A 34 15.08 -18.09 -2.33
N ASP A 35 15.22 -17.33 -1.25
CA ASP A 35 16.29 -17.54 -0.30
C ASP A 35 16.07 -18.88 0.42
N THR A 36 17.14 -19.66 0.51
CA THR A 36 17.14 -21.00 1.13
C THR A 36 17.45 -20.94 2.62
N THR A 37 17.73 -19.75 3.17
CA THR A 37 17.91 -19.57 4.60
C THR A 37 16.67 -20.06 5.35
N PRO A 38 16.82 -20.99 6.31
CA PRO A 38 15.70 -21.51 7.07
C PRO A 38 15.06 -20.37 7.86
N ASP A 39 13.73 -20.23 7.73
CA ASP A 39 13.00 -19.27 8.54
C ASP A 39 12.87 -19.80 9.97
N ILE A 40 13.28 -19.00 10.95
CA ILE A 40 13.21 -19.40 12.35
C ILE A 40 11.75 -19.31 12.79
N PRO A 41 11.11 -20.42 13.22
CA PRO A 41 9.72 -20.38 13.64
C PRO A 41 9.55 -19.49 14.87
N ILE A 42 8.73 -18.45 14.75
CA ILE A 42 8.41 -17.55 15.85
C ILE A 42 7.36 -18.20 16.75
N LYS A 43 7.59 -18.24 18.06
CA LYS A 43 6.64 -18.78 19.03
C LYS A 43 5.94 -17.64 19.76
N GLU A 44 4.63 -17.77 19.90
CA GLU A 44 3.78 -16.80 20.61
C GLU A 44 4.29 -16.50 22.03
N LYS A 45 4.78 -17.53 22.73
CA LYS A 45 5.30 -17.43 24.10
C LYS A 45 6.44 -16.42 24.25
N ASP A 46 7.19 -16.19 23.17
CA ASP A 46 8.33 -15.26 23.15
C ASP A 46 7.87 -13.81 22.90
N TYR A 47 6.60 -13.61 22.50
CA TYR A 47 6.04 -12.32 22.08
C TYR A 47 4.71 -12.02 22.80
N GLN A 48 4.72 -12.07 24.13
CA GLN A 48 3.52 -11.92 24.98
C GLN A 48 2.84 -10.53 24.87
N LYS A 49 3.52 -9.54 24.31
CA LYS A 49 2.98 -8.19 24.12
C LYS A 49 2.12 -8.06 22.86
N ILE A 50 2.13 -9.05 21.97
CA ILE A 50 1.35 -9.02 20.73
C ILE A 50 -0.12 -9.26 21.04
N THR A 51 -0.98 -8.33 20.63
CA THR A 51 -2.43 -8.41 20.91
C THR A 51 -3.14 -9.33 19.94
N TYR A 52 -2.68 -9.34 18.68
CA TYR A 52 -3.35 -10.04 17.58
C TYR A 52 -2.44 -11.10 16.99
N TRP A 53 -2.23 -12.19 17.74
CA TRP A 53 -1.50 -13.34 17.25
C TRP A 53 -2.33 -14.19 16.29
N HIS A 54 -3.63 -14.31 16.53
CA HIS A 54 -4.60 -15.03 15.72
C HIS A 54 -5.57 -14.08 15.01
N GLN A 55 -5.96 -14.42 13.77
CA GLN A 55 -6.87 -13.57 12.96
C GLN A 55 -8.23 -13.34 13.65
N ARG A 56 -8.67 -14.32 14.45
CA ARG A 56 -9.93 -14.25 15.19
C ARG A 56 -9.92 -13.11 16.21
N GLU A 57 -8.82 -12.92 16.93
CA GLU A 57 -8.67 -11.85 17.94
C GLU A 57 -8.87 -10.48 17.31
N TRP A 58 -8.27 -10.27 16.13
CA TRP A 58 -8.46 -9.04 15.36
C TRP A 58 -9.90 -8.89 14.87
N THR A 59 -10.50 -9.95 14.35
CA THR A 59 -11.86 -9.93 13.81
C THR A 59 -12.88 -9.59 14.91
N ASP A 60 -12.72 -10.18 16.08
CA ASP A 60 -13.58 -9.96 17.25
C ASP A 60 -13.40 -8.53 17.79
N ALA A 61 -12.15 -8.05 17.91
CA ALA A 61 -11.87 -6.67 18.32
C ALA A 61 -12.43 -5.64 17.32
N GLU A 62 -12.33 -5.93 16.02
CA GLU A 62 -12.83 -5.04 14.97
C GLU A 62 -14.36 -4.97 14.97
N LYS A 63 -15.03 -6.11 15.22
CA LYS A 63 -16.48 -6.17 15.38
C LYS A 63 -16.94 -5.37 16.59
N ALA A 64 -16.33 -5.59 17.75
CA ALA A 64 -16.64 -4.88 18.98
C ALA A 64 -16.46 -3.35 18.82
N ARG A 65 -15.40 -2.92 18.14
CA ARG A 65 -15.17 -1.51 17.83
C ARG A 65 -16.26 -0.91 16.95
N LYS A 66 -16.68 -1.62 15.90
CA LYS A 66 -17.77 -1.18 15.01
C LYS A 66 -19.11 -1.12 15.74
N GLU A 67 -19.36 -2.02 16.67
CA GLU A 67 -20.57 -2.01 17.51
C GLU A 67 -20.57 -0.85 18.52
N ALA A 68 -19.43 -0.57 19.16
CA ALA A 68 -19.28 0.58 20.04
C ALA A 68 -19.50 1.92 19.31
N ALA A 69 -19.01 2.04 18.07
CA ALA A 69 -19.17 3.24 17.24
C ALA A 69 -20.62 3.49 16.77
N LYS A 70 -21.52 2.51 16.89
CA LYS A 70 -22.95 2.67 16.55
C LYS A 70 -23.79 3.25 17.69
N LYS A 71 -23.24 3.41 18.90
CA LYS A 71 -23.96 4.03 20.02
C LYS A 71 -24.05 5.56 19.81
N PRO A 72 -25.24 6.17 19.94
CA PRO A 72 -25.54 7.49 19.35
C PRO A 72 -25.06 8.73 20.12
N ASP A 73 -24.27 8.62 21.20
CA ASP A 73 -24.10 9.74 22.14
C ASP A 73 -22.95 10.72 21.85
N SER A 74 -22.32 10.67 20.67
CA SER A 74 -21.37 11.74 20.29
C SER A 74 -21.50 12.13 18.82
N SER A 75 -22.28 13.19 18.61
CA SER A 75 -22.31 14.03 17.41
C SER A 75 -20.93 14.62 17.15
N SER A 76 -20.13 13.89 16.37
CA SER A 76 -18.92 14.38 15.72
C SER A 76 -18.63 13.47 14.54
N SER A 77 -19.54 13.46 13.56
CA SER A 77 -19.29 12.86 12.25
C SER A 77 -18.37 13.75 11.41
N THR A 78 -17.22 14.13 11.96
CA THR A 78 -16.11 14.48 11.10
C THR A 78 -15.72 13.18 10.42
N LYS A 79 -16.12 13.05 9.14
CA LYS A 79 -15.53 12.11 8.17
C LYS A 79 -14.06 12.49 8.02
N SER A 80 -13.31 12.29 9.10
CA SER A 80 -11.89 12.56 9.21
C SER A 80 -11.22 11.58 8.28
N SER A 81 -10.52 12.16 7.32
CA SER A 81 -9.66 11.51 6.34
C SER A 81 -9.13 10.17 6.85
N TYR A 82 -9.24 9.14 6.00
CA TYR A 82 -8.53 7.85 5.98
C TYR A 82 -7.09 7.95 6.52
N SER A 83 -6.94 8.11 7.83
CA SER A 83 -5.71 8.50 8.52
C SER A 83 -5.08 7.24 9.04
N ILE A 84 -4.31 6.58 8.18
CA ILE A 84 -3.82 5.20 8.35
C ILE A 84 -4.99 4.22 8.41
N GLY A 85 -4.86 3.11 7.69
CA GLY A 85 -5.92 2.11 7.60
C GLY A 85 -6.36 1.65 9.00
N VAL A 86 -7.51 2.12 9.43
CA VAL A 86 -8.32 1.61 10.56
C VAL A 86 -8.38 0.08 10.53
N HIS A 87 -8.29 -0.53 9.34
CA HIS A 87 -8.30 -1.97 9.08
C HIS A 87 -6.95 -2.69 9.22
N LEU A 88 -5.83 -1.98 9.42
CA LEU A 88 -4.48 -2.57 9.54
C LEU A 88 -3.85 -2.37 10.92
N ARG A 89 -4.66 -2.02 11.94
CA ARG A 89 -4.19 -1.85 13.33
C ARG A 89 -3.69 -3.15 13.97
N PHE A 90 -3.94 -4.29 13.33
CA PHE A 90 -3.38 -5.57 13.73
C PHE A 90 -1.87 -5.72 13.48
N LEU A 91 -1.29 -4.82 12.68
CA LEU A 91 0.15 -4.79 12.45
C LEU A 91 0.83 -4.16 13.65
N GLU A 92 1.51 -5.00 14.41
CA GLU A 92 2.21 -4.65 15.65
C GLU A 92 3.69 -5.00 15.49
N ASP A 93 4.57 -4.19 16.07
CA ASP A 93 5.97 -4.54 16.25
C ASP A 93 6.16 -5.56 17.39
N GLU A 94 7.40 -5.97 17.64
CA GLU A 94 7.77 -6.92 18.71
C GLU A 94 7.36 -6.47 20.12
N ASN A 95 7.09 -5.18 20.32
CA ASN A 95 6.67 -4.62 21.59
C ASN A 95 5.15 -4.51 21.72
N GLY A 96 4.38 -5.00 20.74
CA GLY A 96 2.92 -4.86 20.71
C GLY A 96 2.47 -3.46 20.29
N ILE A 97 3.37 -2.61 19.78
CA ILE A 97 3.03 -1.26 19.35
C ILE A 97 2.59 -1.31 17.89
N THR A 98 1.44 -0.73 17.57
CA THR A 98 0.96 -0.66 16.18
C THR A 98 2.00 0.02 15.30
N VAL A 99 2.29 -0.58 14.14
CA VAL A 99 3.25 -0.04 13.17
C VAL A 99 2.85 1.37 12.72
N THR A 100 3.85 2.23 12.51
CA THR A 100 3.62 3.62 12.11
C THR A 100 3.11 3.73 10.68
N LYS A 101 2.54 4.91 10.33
CA LYS A 101 2.16 5.23 8.94
C LYS A 101 3.31 5.03 7.96
N ALA A 102 4.48 5.52 8.35
CA ALA A 102 5.67 5.50 7.51
C ALA A 102 6.05 4.05 7.21
N ARG A 103 6.09 3.21 8.24
CA ARG A 103 6.40 1.79 8.11
C ARG A 103 5.38 1.05 7.24
N LEU A 104 4.09 1.31 7.43
CA LEU A 104 3.05 0.75 6.57
C LEU A 104 3.18 1.21 5.09
N ASN A 105 3.54 2.47 4.87
CA ASN A 105 3.79 3.00 3.53
C ASN A 105 5.01 2.34 2.87
N GLU A 106 6.05 2.01 3.62
CA GLU A 106 7.20 1.23 3.11
C GLU A 106 6.76 -0.15 2.61
N MET A 107 5.95 -0.87 3.39
CA MET A 107 5.40 -2.18 2.99
C MET A 107 4.59 -2.07 1.69
N ARG A 108 3.72 -1.06 1.62
CA ARG A 108 2.87 -0.80 0.43
C ARG A 108 3.68 -0.37 -0.79
N LEU A 109 4.73 0.43 -0.59
CA LEU A 109 5.61 0.87 -1.66
C LEU A 109 6.40 -0.30 -2.23
N PHE A 110 6.87 -1.21 -1.37
CA PHE A 110 7.48 -2.46 -1.80
C PHE A 110 6.52 -3.27 -2.67
N LEU A 111 5.31 -3.55 -2.18
CA LEU A 111 4.28 -4.26 -2.94
C LEU A 111 3.99 -3.58 -4.27
N HIS A 112 3.83 -2.25 -4.28
CA HIS A 112 3.58 -1.50 -5.50
C HIS A 112 4.70 -1.67 -6.52
N ARG A 113 5.96 -1.57 -6.11
CA ARG A 113 7.10 -1.76 -7.02
C ARG A 113 7.13 -3.18 -7.57
N ALA A 114 7.00 -4.18 -6.70
CA ALA A 114 7.03 -5.59 -7.09
C ALA A 114 5.92 -5.93 -8.10
N PHE A 115 4.68 -5.53 -7.82
CA PHE A 115 3.55 -5.84 -8.70
C PHE A 115 3.56 -5.01 -9.99
N THR A 116 4.02 -3.75 -9.97
CA THR A 116 4.20 -2.97 -11.19
C THR A 116 5.27 -3.58 -12.10
N GLU A 117 6.38 -4.05 -11.56
CA GLU A 117 7.39 -4.76 -12.36
C GLU A 117 6.87 -6.11 -12.85
N LEU A 118 6.14 -6.85 -12.01
CA LEU A 118 5.56 -8.13 -12.39
C LEU A 118 4.54 -7.98 -13.53
N GLU A 119 3.70 -6.95 -13.49
CA GLU A 119 2.73 -6.65 -14.54
C GLU A 119 3.41 -6.31 -15.87
N LYS A 120 4.60 -5.69 -15.85
CA LYS A 120 5.40 -5.43 -17.07
C LYS A 120 6.01 -6.70 -17.66
N ILE A 121 6.51 -7.59 -16.80
CA ILE A 121 7.25 -8.78 -17.22
C ILE A 121 6.30 -9.92 -17.63
N MET A 122 5.22 -10.10 -16.87
CA MET A 122 4.29 -11.22 -17.01
C MET A 122 2.87 -10.81 -16.56
N PRO A 123 2.15 -9.99 -17.36
CA PRO A 123 0.83 -9.49 -16.98
C PRO A 123 -0.21 -10.60 -16.76
N GLU A 124 -0.06 -11.76 -17.41
CA GLU A 124 -1.03 -12.86 -17.37
C GLU A 124 -1.09 -13.61 -16.04
N ILE A 125 -0.10 -13.45 -15.15
CA ILE A 125 -0.13 -14.05 -13.80
C ILE A 125 -0.72 -13.10 -12.75
N ILE A 126 -0.99 -11.83 -13.11
CA ILE A 126 -1.63 -10.88 -12.21
C ILE A 126 -3.12 -11.22 -12.11
N PRO A 127 -3.64 -11.61 -10.93
CA PRO A 127 -5.03 -12.00 -10.80
C PRO A 127 -5.96 -10.79 -10.88
N THR A 128 -7.20 -11.00 -11.30
CA THR A 128 -8.25 -9.96 -11.22
C THR A 128 -8.73 -9.73 -9.79
N SER A 129 -8.68 -10.77 -8.95
CA SER A 129 -8.99 -10.73 -7.52
C SER A 129 -7.94 -11.54 -6.77
N TRP A 130 -7.25 -10.91 -5.81
CA TRP A 130 -6.22 -11.58 -5.02
C TRP A 130 -6.76 -12.78 -4.23
N LYS A 131 -7.93 -12.64 -3.60
CA LYS A 131 -8.51 -13.69 -2.74
C LYS A 131 -9.14 -14.84 -3.52
N THR A 132 -9.73 -14.56 -4.69
CA THR A 132 -10.55 -15.53 -5.43
C THR A 132 -9.81 -16.15 -6.60
N HIS A 133 -8.90 -15.40 -7.23
CA HIS A 133 -8.24 -15.78 -8.48
C HIS A 133 -6.72 -15.74 -8.36
N GLY A 134 -6.18 -15.56 -7.15
CA GLY A 134 -4.74 -15.59 -6.92
C GLY A 134 -4.15 -16.95 -7.25
N GLU A 135 -3.08 -16.94 -8.05
CA GLU A 135 -2.29 -18.15 -8.31
C GLU A 135 -1.51 -18.52 -7.02
N PRO A 136 -1.59 -19.78 -6.53
CA PRO A 136 -0.94 -20.19 -5.28
C PRO A 136 0.55 -19.86 -5.24
N GLU A 137 1.28 -20.13 -6.34
CA GLU A 137 2.71 -19.86 -6.42
C GLU A 137 3.03 -18.36 -6.25
N LEU A 138 2.30 -17.47 -6.93
CA LEU A 138 2.46 -16.03 -6.78
C LEU A 138 2.15 -15.58 -5.34
N MET A 139 1.07 -16.10 -4.75
CA MET A 139 0.68 -15.76 -3.40
C MET A 139 1.75 -16.19 -2.39
N ASP A 140 2.23 -17.43 -2.48
CA ASP A 140 3.26 -17.99 -1.62
C ASP A 140 4.58 -17.20 -1.73
N ARG A 141 5.00 -16.86 -2.95
CA ARG A 141 6.21 -16.04 -3.14
C ARG A 141 6.05 -14.63 -2.59
N CYS A 142 4.90 -13.99 -2.83
CA CYS A 142 4.61 -12.66 -2.29
C CYS A 142 4.64 -12.66 -0.76
N TYR A 143 3.95 -13.61 -0.12
CA TYR A 143 3.91 -13.72 1.34
C TYR A 143 5.27 -14.07 1.94
N SER A 144 6.02 -14.99 1.32
CA SER A 144 7.36 -15.34 1.79
C SER A 144 8.33 -14.16 1.69
N ASP A 145 8.29 -13.37 0.62
CA ASP A 145 9.21 -12.23 0.47
C ASP A 145 8.88 -11.12 1.47
N ILE A 146 7.59 -10.74 1.53
CA ILE A 146 7.17 -9.61 2.36
C ILE A 146 7.37 -9.91 3.85
N THR A 147 7.15 -11.15 4.30
CA THR A 147 7.39 -11.53 5.69
C THR A 147 8.88 -11.56 6.04
N ARG A 148 9.75 -12.00 5.12
CA ARG A 148 11.22 -11.94 5.31
C ARG A 148 11.72 -10.50 5.37
N ARG A 149 11.10 -9.60 4.60
CA ARG A 149 11.46 -8.17 4.55
C ARG A 149 10.93 -7.36 5.74
N PHE A 150 9.75 -7.72 6.23
CA PHE A 150 9.04 -7.01 7.29
C PHE A 150 8.67 -7.98 8.41
N PRO A 151 9.54 -8.15 9.42
CA PRO A 151 9.37 -9.12 10.51
C PRO A 151 8.06 -8.96 11.28
N GLU A 152 7.48 -7.76 11.32
CA GLU A 152 6.20 -7.45 11.96
C GLU A 152 5.05 -8.31 11.40
N LEU A 153 5.15 -8.72 10.13
CA LEU A 153 4.17 -9.60 9.47
C LEU A 153 4.29 -11.07 9.91
N LYS A 154 5.42 -11.46 10.50
CA LYS A 154 5.65 -12.81 11.04
C LYS A 154 5.13 -12.97 12.47
N LEU A 155 4.79 -11.87 13.15
CA LEU A 155 4.27 -11.86 14.52
C LEU A 155 2.80 -12.29 14.56
N CYS A 156 2.52 -13.49 14.05
CA CYS A 156 1.20 -14.10 13.99
C CYS A 156 1.25 -15.60 13.72
N SER A 157 0.16 -16.28 14.05
CA SER A 157 -0.10 -17.64 13.59
C SER A 157 -0.36 -17.69 12.07
N THR A 158 0.13 -18.73 11.40
CA THR A 158 -0.23 -19.08 10.00
C THR A 158 -0.07 -17.96 8.96
N GLY A 159 0.73 -16.92 9.22
CA GLY A 159 1.01 -15.84 8.26
C GLY A 159 -0.19 -14.95 7.91
N TRP A 160 -1.26 -14.93 8.72
CA TRP A 160 -2.51 -14.25 8.36
C TRP A 160 -2.36 -12.72 8.22
N LYS A 161 -1.37 -12.11 8.89
CA LYS A 161 -1.10 -10.66 8.79
C LYS A 161 -0.64 -10.26 7.39
N ALA A 162 0.27 -11.04 6.79
CA ALA A 162 0.72 -10.82 5.42
C ALA A 162 -0.44 -11.01 4.42
N GLN A 163 -1.23 -12.07 4.59
CA GLN A 163 -2.41 -12.32 3.75
C GLN A 163 -3.41 -11.15 3.82
N SER A 164 -3.69 -10.66 5.02
CA SER A 164 -4.63 -9.57 5.26
C SER A 164 -4.12 -8.25 4.69
N LEU A 165 -2.83 -7.94 4.85
CA LEU A 165 -2.21 -6.74 4.27
C LEU A 165 -2.32 -6.74 2.74
N VAL A 166 -1.92 -7.83 2.08
CA VAL A 166 -1.94 -7.88 0.60
C VAL A 166 -3.37 -7.88 0.08
N THR A 167 -4.30 -8.59 0.74
CA THR A 167 -5.72 -8.61 0.36
C THR A 167 -6.37 -7.23 0.46
N ASP A 168 -6.08 -6.46 1.51
CA ASP A 168 -6.57 -5.08 1.67
C ASP A 168 -5.95 -4.13 0.65
N TRP A 169 -4.66 -4.28 0.38
CA TRP A 169 -3.90 -3.40 -0.49
C TRP A 169 -4.18 -3.60 -1.98
N PHE A 170 -4.27 -4.86 -2.43
CA PHE A 170 -4.28 -5.23 -3.86
C PHE A 170 -5.38 -4.54 -4.69
N PRO A 171 -6.64 -4.45 -4.24
CA PRO A 171 -7.69 -3.77 -5.01
C PRO A 171 -7.38 -2.28 -5.26
N GLY A 172 -6.68 -1.62 -4.34
CA GLY A 172 -6.27 -0.22 -4.50
C GLY A 172 -5.17 -0.03 -5.53
N TRP A 173 -4.28 -1.02 -5.67
CA TRP A 173 -3.23 -1.02 -6.70
C TRP A 173 -3.78 -1.32 -8.09
N LYS A 174 -4.71 -2.29 -8.22
CA LYS A 174 -5.22 -2.72 -9.54
C LYS A 174 -6.19 -1.75 -10.19
N ARG A 175 -6.87 -0.90 -9.40
CA ARG A 175 -7.83 0.07 -9.94
C ARG A 175 -7.10 1.11 -10.81
N PRO A 176 -7.55 1.35 -12.05
CA PRO A 176 -7.05 2.47 -12.85
C PRO A 176 -7.24 3.77 -12.09
N ARG A 177 -6.21 4.63 -12.03
CA ARG A 177 -6.39 5.97 -11.47
C ARG A 177 -7.20 6.79 -12.48
N GLU A 178 -8.31 7.37 -12.02
CA GLU A 178 -9.19 8.20 -12.86
C GLU A 178 -8.47 9.44 -13.44
N SER A 179 -7.26 9.77 -12.95
CA SER A 179 -6.43 10.87 -13.45
C SER A 179 -5.87 10.65 -14.87
N ASP A 180 -5.85 9.42 -15.38
CA ASP A 180 -5.27 9.13 -16.70
C ASP A 180 -6.31 9.24 -17.84
N LYS A 181 -7.53 9.70 -17.54
CA LYS A 181 -8.63 9.86 -18.51
C LYS A 181 -9.00 11.32 -18.82
N ALA A 182 -8.13 12.28 -18.48
CA ALA A 182 -8.44 13.70 -18.66
C ALA A 182 -7.31 14.48 -19.35
N ASP A 183 -6.83 14.05 -20.53
CA ASP A 183 -6.19 14.96 -21.50
C ASP A 183 -6.03 14.35 -22.91
N ASP A 184 -7.13 14.04 -23.61
CA ASP A 184 -7.04 13.80 -25.07
C ASP A 184 -8.26 14.33 -25.84
N SER A 185 -8.77 15.50 -25.42
CA SER A 185 -9.83 16.17 -26.16
C SER A 185 -9.78 17.70 -26.06
N VAL A 186 -8.65 18.35 -26.35
CA VAL A 186 -8.67 19.77 -26.74
C VAL A 186 -7.57 20.08 -27.77
N LEU A 187 -7.95 20.15 -29.04
CA LEU A 187 -7.30 21.04 -30.02
C LEU A 187 -8.23 22.23 -30.35
N PRO A 188 -7.69 23.35 -30.86
CA PRO A 188 -8.05 24.69 -30.40
C PRO A 188 -9.12 25.37 -31.26
N GLY A 189 -10.15 25.90 -30.61
CA GLY A 189 -11.20 26.72 -31.21
C GLY A 189 -11.21 28.14 -30.63
N LYS A 190 -10.77 29.10 -31.45
CA LYS A 190 -10.73 30.54 -31.20
C LYS A 190 -12.12 31.16 -30.88
N ARG A 191 -12.09 32.07 -29.89
CA ARG A 191 -12.80 33.37 -29.76
C ARG A 191 -14.32 33.40 -29.49
N GLY A 192 -14.68 34.06 -28.37
CA GLY A 192 -15.87 34.93 -28.30
C GLY A 192 -16.54 35.07 -26.93
N ALA A 193 -16.45 36.29 -26.36
CA ALA A 193 -17.40 36.93 -25.43
C ALA A 193 -17.45 36.49 -23.95
N GLU A 194 -16.59 37.12 -23.14
CA GLU A 194 -16.98 38.16 -22.17
C GLU A 194 -18.35 38.05 -21.46
N SER A 195 -18.36 37.73 -20.16
CA SER A 195 -19.21 38.44 -19.19
C SER A 195 -18.71 38.23 -17.76
N SER A 196 -18.20 39.32 -17.23
CA SER A 196 -17.74 39.56 -15.88
C SER A 196 -18.87 39.45 -14.86
N LYS A 197 -18.66 38.79 -13.71
CA LYS A 197 -19.08 39.33 -12.39
C LYS A 197 -18.11 38.91 -11.28
N ALA A 198 -17.45 39.92 -10.75
CA ALA A 198 -16.61 39.92 -9.55
C ALA A 198 -17.45 39.79 -8.27
N SER A 199 -16.89 39.19 -7.20
CA SER A 199 -16.95 39.82 -5.86
C SER A 199 -15.98 39.19 -4.83
N ARG A 200 -14.90 39.95 -4.57
CA ARG A 200 -14.37 40.36 -3.26
C ARG A 200 -13.78 39.32 -2.28
N LYS A 201 -12.47 39.16 -2.45
CA LYS A 201 -11.42 38.96 -1.43
C LYS A 201 -11.55 39.99 -0.29
N ARG A 202 -11.57 39.56 0.97
CA ARG A 202 -11.46 40.44 2.16
C ARG A 202 -10.03 40.30 2.73
N MET A 203 -9.27 41.39 2.67
CA MET A 203 -7.88 41.50 3.14
C MET A 203 -7.79 41.82 4.64
N LYS A 204 -6.64 41.40 5.19
CA LYS A 204 -6.02 41.73 6.49
C LYS A 204 -6.23 43.18 6.92
N LYS A 205 -6.42 43.37 8.23
CA LYS A 205 -6.26 44.66 8.91
C LYS A 205 -4.89 44.71 9.60
N GLU A 206 -4.16 45.76 9.30
CA GLU A 206 -2.91 46.20 9.94
C GLU A 206 -3.10 46.48 11.43
N VAL A 207 -2.01 46.29 12.16
CA VAL A 207 -1.79 46.69 13.55
C VAL A 207 -0.64 47.70 13.56
N THR A 208 -0.87 48.87 14.15
CA THR A 208 0.16 49.86 14.56
C THR A 208 -0.49 50.82 15.56
N PRO A 209 0.27 51.54 16.41
CA PRO A 209 1.38 51.08 17.27
C PRO A 209 1.19 51.57 18.74
N LEU A 210 2.11 51.13 19.61
CA LEU A 210 2.25 51.49 21.04
C LEU A 210 2.32 53.00 21.33
N PRO A 211 1.98 53.39 22.57
CA PRO A 211 2.75 54.38 23.31
C PRO A 211 3.34 53.78 24.60
N ASP A 212 4.64 53.93 24.76
CA ASP A 212 5.37 53.97 26.04
C ASP A 212 5.43 55.44 26.52
N PRO A 213 5.95 55.75 27.72
CA PRO A 213 5.94 55.03 29.01
C PRO A 213 5.43 56.00 30.12
N LEU A 214 5.29 55.56 31.38
CA LEU A 214 5.69 56.31 32.59
C LEU A 214 5.31 55.56 33.88
N TYR A 215 6.34 55.34 34.71
CA TYR A 215 6.37 55.40 36.18
C TYR A 215 5.32 54.62 37.01
N ALA A 216 5.80 53.63 37.78
CA ALA A 216 5.81 53.75 39.25
C ALA A 216 6.59 52.60 39.88
N SER A 217 7.65 52.97 40.59
CA SER A 217 8.33 52.13 41.57
C SER A 217 7.59 52.17 42.92
N VAL A 218 7.80 51.11 43.72
CA VAL A 218 8.12 51.16 45.16
C VAL A 218 6.99 51.09 46.26
N ILE A 219 7.02 49.96 47.01
CA ILE A 219 6.89 49.75 48.50
C ILE A 219 5.44 49.70 49.09
N PRO A 220 5.11 48.84 50.11
CA PRO A 220 5.74 48.63 51.45
C PRO A 220 6.71 47.46 51.60
#